data_AF-A0A6L3SYZ7-F1
#
_entry.id   AF-A0A6L3SYZ7-F1
#
_cell.length_a   1.000
_cell.length_b   1.000
_cell.length_c   1.000
_cell.angle_alpha   90.00
_cell.angle_beta   90.00
_cell.angle_gamma   90.00
#
_symmetry.space_group_name_H-M   'P 1'
#
loop_
_entity.id
_entity.type
_entity.pdbx_description
1 polymer ?
#
loop_
_entity_poly.entity_id
_entity_poly.type
_entity_poly.pdbx_seq_one_letter_code
_entity_poly.pdbx_strand_id
1 'polypeptide(L)'
;MRAQSRDILDVQHCAKTRAAPEPAPLRPEDFDDIIAEQAAQQQVLLMALRRIAALTRAEGREPAQLAARWRTVGRQAMDRATFNVAPGHERTVRQEAKARLDEIIEIGLQ
;
A
#
# COMPACT_ATOMS: atom_id res chain seq x y z
N MET A 1 25.34 50.14 17.19
CA MET A 1 24.74 48.79 17.16
C MET A 1 24.65 48.27 15.72
N ARG A 2 25.66 47.53 15.24
CA ARG A 2 25.57 46.76 13.99
C ARG A 2 26.50 45.55 14.09
N ALA A 3 26.03 44.49 14.73
CA ALA A 3 26.71 43.19 14.75
C ALA A 3 25.70 42.12 15.16
N GLN A 4 24.79 41.71 14.27
CA GLN A 4 23.95 40.51 14.53
C GLN A 4 23.15 39.96 13.33
N SER A 5 23.45 40.34 12.07
CA SER A 5 22.63 39.90 10.93
C SER A 5 23.38 39.18 9.81
N ARG A 6 24.65 38.81 10.00
CA ARG A 6 25.43 38.11 8.97
C ARG A 6 25.58 36.59 9.21
N ASP A 7 25.50 36.12 10.45
CA ASP A 7 25.77 34.70 10.75
C ASP A 7 24.60 33.75 10.47
N ILE A 8 23.36 34.26 10.34
CA ILE A 8 22.17 33.42 10.12
C ILE A 8 22.05 32.99 8.64
N LEU A 9 22.66 33.73 7.72
CA LEU A 9 22.59 33.45 6.28
C LEU A 9 23.58 32.35 5.83
N ASP A 10 24.69 32.15 6.54
CA ASP A 10 25.67 31.10 6.21
C ASP A 10 25.22 29.69 6.65
N VAL A 11 24.50 29.59 7.77
CA VAL A 11 24.00 28.29 8.28
C VAL A 11 22.88 27.73 7.38
N GLN A 12 22.08 28.61 6.76
CA GLN A 12 20.98 28.17 5.89
C GLN A 12 21.43 27.73 4.48
N HIS A 13 22.66 28.06 4.06
CA HIS A 13 23.16 27.67 2.75
C HIS A 13 23.85 26.30 2.75
N CYS A 14 24.42 25.86 3.88
CA CYS A 14 25.04 24.53 4.00
C CYS A 14 24.03 23.37 4.14
N ALA A 15 22.76 23.63 4.48
CA ALA A 15 21.79 22.58 4.76
C ALA A 15 21.05 22.03 3.51
N LYS A 16 21.26 22.58 2.30
CA LYS A 16 20.40 22.30 1.13
C LYS A 16 21.03 21.53 -0.03
N THR A 17 22.23 20.96 0.09
CA THR A 17 22.87 20.22 -1.02
C THR A 17 23.53 18.90 -0.59
N ARG A 18 22.97 18.18 0.39
CA ARG A 18 23.21 16.74 0.44
C ARG A 18 22.15 16.08 -0.43
N ALA A 19 22.49 15.85 -1.69
CA ALA A 19 21.75 14.90 -2.52
C ALA A 19 21.55 13.63 -1.68
N ALA A 20 20.31 13.16 -1.56
CA ALA A 20 20.06 11.87 -0.94
C ALA A 20 20.99 10.85 -1.63
N PRO A 21 21.68 9.98 -0.87
CA PRO A 21 22.53 8.97 -1.47
C PRO A 21 21.70 8.23 -2.53
N GLU A 22 22.26 8.06 -3.73
CA GLU A 22 21.59 7.31 -4.79
C GLU A 22 21.15 5.96 -4.20
N PRO A 23 19.89 5.54 -4.43
CA PRO A 23 19.39 4.31 -3.85
C PRO A 23 20.32 3.18 -4.27
N ALA A 24 20.92 2.52 -3.27
CA ALA A 24 21.81 1.39 -3.53
C ALA A 24 21.04 0.36 -4.38
N PRO A 25 21.69 -0.23 -5.40
CA PRO A 25 21.04 -1.24 -6.21
C PRO A 25 20.56 -2.38 -5.30
N LEU A 26 19.27 -2.75 -5.43
CA LEU A 26 18.65 -3.83 -4.66
C LEU A 26 19.45 -5.12 -4.86
N ARG A 27 19.84 -5.75 -3.76
CA ARG A 27 20.52 -7.04 -3.76
C ARG A 27 19.48 -8.17 -3.82
N PRO A 28 19.84 -9.36 -4.32
CA PRO A 28 18.95 -10.52 -4.34
C PRO A 28 18.27 -10.81 -2.99
N GLU A 29 19.02 -10.72 -1.88
CA GLU A 29 18.50 -10.93 -0.52
C GLU A 29 17.44 -9.90 -0.08
N ASP A 30 17.49 -8.67 -0.62
CA ASP A 30 16.50 -7.64 -0.30
C ASP A 30 15.12 -8.00 -0.91
N PHE A 31 15.08 -8.88 -1.92
CA PHE A 31 13.82 -9.39 -2.48
C PHE A 31 13.15 -10.42 -1.56
N ASP A 32 13.92 -11.24 -0.84
CA ASP A 32 13.38 -12.21 0.13
C ASP A 32 12.69 -11.48 1.29
N ASP A 33 13.30 -10.39 1.77
CA ASP A 33 12.70 -9.52 2.80
C ASP A 33 11.41 -8.86 2.31
N ILE A 34 11.41 -8.34 1.07
CA ILE A 34 10.20 -7.77 0.45
C ILE A 34 9.10 -8.82 0.33
N ILE A 35 9.42 -10.04 -0.11
CA ILE A 35 8.46 -11.14 -0.23
C ILE A 35 7.89 -11.50 1.15
N ALA A 36 8.73 -11.61 2.17
CA ALA A 36 8.31 -11.89 3.54
C ALA A 36 7.40 -10.78 4.09
N GLU A 37 7.73 -9.52 3.85
CA GLU A 37 6.89 -8.38 4.23
C GLU A 37 5.54 -8.42 3.52
N GLN A 38 5.51 -8.66 2.20
CA GLN A 38 4.27 -8.79 1.43
C GLN A 38 3.39 -9.94 1.94
N ALA A 39 4.00 -11.08 2.31
CA ALA A 39 3.29 -12.20 2.90
C ALA A 39 2.68 -11.83 4.28
N ALA A 40 3.43 -11.12 5.11
CA ALA A 40 2.95 -10.64 6.41
C ALA A 40 1.78 -9.65 6.26
N GLN A 41 1.90 -8.69 5.34
CA GLN A 41 0.83 -7.73 5.03
C GLN A 41 -0.45 -8.43 4.56
N GLN A 42 -0.34 -9.46 3.70
CA GLN A 42 -1.48 -10.28 3.28
C GLN A 42 -2.14 -11.02 4.46
N GLN A 43 -1.35 -11.58 5.38
CA GLN A 43 -1.90 -12.23 6.56
C GLN A 43 -2.66 -11.26 7.47
N VAL A 44 -2.12 -10.07 7.71
CA VAL A 44 -2.80 -9.03 8.51
C VAL A 44 -4.15 -8.66 7.89
N LEU A 45 -4.20 -8.48 6.57
CA LEU A 45 -5.45 -8.19 5.85
C LEU A 45 -6.46 -9.32 6.00
N LEU A 46 -6.04 -10.58 5.84
CA LEU A 46 -6.92 -11.74 6.03
C LEU A 46 -7.47 -11.81 7.46
N MET A 47 -6.65 -11.54 8.48
CA MET A 47 -7.10 -11.51 9.87
C MET A 47 -8.14 -10.41 10.12
N ALA A 48 -7.92 -9.22 9.56
CA ALA A 48 -8.88 -8.12 9.64
C ALA A 48 -10.23 -8.48 8.98
N LEU A 49 -10.20 -9.07 7.78
CA LEU A 49 -11.41 -9.50 7.08
C LEU A 49 -12.18 -10.57 7.85
N ARG A 50 -11.49 -11.56 8.41
CA ARG A 50 -12.13 -12.59 9.26
C ARG A 50 -12.79 -11.98 10.49
N ARG A 51 -12.17 -10.97 11.09
CA ARG A 51 -12.76 -10.24 12.22
C ARG A 51 -14.02 -9.48 11.78
N ILE A 52 -13.98 -8.82 10.62
CA ILE A 52 -15.16 -8.14 10.04
C ILE A 52 -16.29 -9.15 9.78
N ALA A 53 -15.99 -10.32 9.22
CA ALA A 53 -16.98 -11.38 8.99
C ALA A 53 -17.64 -11.82 10.31
N ALA A 54 -16.85 -12.06 11.36
CA ALA A 54 -17.37 -12.41 12.68
C ALA A 54 -18.30 -11.32 13.26
N LEU A 55 -17.91 -10.05 13.17
CA LEU A 55 -18.74 -8.92 13.62
C LEU A 55 -20.03 -8.80 12.80
N THR A 56 -19.94 -8.99 11.48
CA THR A 56 -21.10 -8.95 10.57
C THR A 56 -22.13 -10.01 10.94
N ARG A 57 -21.67 -11.24 11.25
CA ARG A 57 -22.55 -12.31 11.74
C ARG A 57 -23.17 -11.97 13.10
N ALA A 58 -22.41 -11.36 14.01
CA ALA A 58 -22.92 -10.92 15.31
C ALA A 58 -24.03 -9.85 15.19
N GLU A 59 -24.01 -9.05 14.12
CA GLU A 59 -25.08 -8.11 13.77
C GLU A 59 -26.26 -8.76 13.01
N GLY A 60 -26.25 -10.08 12.83
CA GLY A 60 -27.30 -10.80 12.09
C GLY A 60 -27.27 -10.57 10.57
N ARG A 61 -26.11 -10.20 10.02
CA ARG A 61 -25.90 -9.98 8.58
C ARG A 61 -25.01 -11.07 8.00
N GLU A 62 -25.14 -11.29 6.69
CA GLU A 62 -24.34 -12.27 5.95
C GLU A 62 -23.05 -11.65 5.38
N PRO A 63 -21.85 -12.12 5.78
CA PRO A 63 -20.58 -11.63 5.24
C PRO A 63 -20.45 -11.73 3.71
N ALA A 64 -21.12 -12.69 3.09
CA ALA A 64 -21.15 -12.85 1.63
C ALA A 64 -21.69 -11.59 0.90
N GLN A 65 -22.56 -10.81 1.54
CA GLN A 65 -23.05 -9.55 0.98
C GLN A 65 -21.95 -8.49 0.90
N LEU A 66 -20.99 -8.49 1.83
CA LEU A 66 -19.82 -7.61 1.78
C LEU A 66 -18.87 -8.00 0.64
N ALA A 67 -18.64 -9.30 0.42
CA ALA A 67 -17.86 -9.78 -0.71
C ALA A 67 -18.53 -9.41 -2.06
N ALA A 68 -19.85 -9.55 -2.16
CA ALA A 68 -20.60 -9.10 -3.34
C ALA A 68 -20.48 -7.58 -3.55
N ARG A 69 -20.59 -6.79 -2.48
CA ARG A 69 -20.41 -5.33 -2.54
C ARG A 69 -18.99 -4.94 -2.96
N TRP A 70 -17.97 -5.68 -2.53
CA TRP A 70 -16.59 -5.48 -2.97
C TRP A 70 -16.46 -5.64 -4.49
N ARG A 71 -16.97 -6.76 -5.06
CA ARG A 71 -16.88 -7.03 -6.50
C ARG A 71 -17.53 -5.92 -7.36
N THR A 72 -18.55 -5.25 -6.83
CA THR A 72 -19.24 -4.15 -7.52
C THR A 72 -18.55 -2.80 -7.29
N VAL A 73 -18.29 -2.41 -6.04
CA VAL A 73 -17.85 -1.05 -5.69
C VAL A 73 -16.34 -0.97 -5.50
N GLY A 74 -15.76 -1.92 -4.78
CA GLY A 74 -14.32 -1.95 -4.49
C GLY A 74 -13.49 -2.19 -5.75
N ARG A 75 -13.93 -3.12 -6.61
CA ARG A 75 -13.30 -3.40 -7.90
C ARG A 75 -13.33 -2.19 -8.84
N GLN A 76 -14.39 -1.36 -8.80
CA GLN A 76 -14.46 -0.11 -9.55
C GLN A 76 -13.59 1.00 -8.93
N ALA A 77 -13.47 1.07 -7.61
CA ALA A 77 -12.56 1.99 -6.95
C ALA A 77 -11.11 1.76 -7.39
N MET A 78 -10.75 0.48 -7.59
CA MET A 78 -9.45 0.12 -8.15
C MET A 78 -9.22 0.61 -9.58
N ASP A 79 -10.22 0.93 -10.38
CA ASP A 79 -10.01 1.55 -11.71
C ASP A 79 -9.58 3.01 -11.63
N ARG A 80 -9.89 3.66 -10.51
CA ARG A 80 -9.58 5.08 -10.26
C ARG A 80 -8.28 5.27 -9.50
N ALA A 81 -7.71 4.18 -8.97
CA ALA A 81 -6.45 4.22 -8.25
C ALA A 81 -5.28 4.47 -9.21
N THR A 82 -4.34 5.32 -8.78
CA THR A 82 -3.07 5.54 -9.47
C THR A 82 -2.08 4.46 -9.04
N PHE A 83 -1.54 3.72 -10.00
CA PHE A 83 -0.49 2.73 -9.75
C PHE A 83 0.86 3.32 -10.14
N ASN A 84 1.83 3.26 -9.24
CA ASN A 84 3.21 3.60 -9.58
C ASN A 84 3.90 2.36 -10.16
N VAL A 85 3.83 2.20 -11.48
CA VAL A 85 4.34 1.02 -12.20
C VAL A 85 5.03 1.44 -13.48
N ALA A 86 5.83 0.54 -14.05
CA ALA A 86 6.52 0.80 -15.31
C ALA A 86 5.53 1.14 -16.45
N PRO A 87 5.91 2.03 -17.39
CA PRO A 87 5.10 2.35 -18.55
C PRO A 87 4.65 1.09 -19.31
N GLY A 88 3.39 1.07 -19.77
CA GLY A 88 2.80 -0.06 -20.48
C GLY A 88 2.32 -1.24 -19.61
N HIS A 89 2.66 -1.29 -18.31
CA HIS A 89 2.30 -2.40 -17.42
C HIS A 89 1.05 -2.13 -16.57
N GLU A 90 0.57 -0.88 -16.55
CA GLU A 90 -0.54 -0.45 -15.69
C GLU A 90 -1.79 -1.32 -15.82
N ARG A 91 -2.16 -1.67 -17.06
CA ARG A 91 -3.34 -2.51 -17.29
C ARG A 91 -3.18 -3.90 -16.66
N THR A 92 -2.03 -4.53 -16.85
CA THR A 92 -1.75 -5.88 -16.35
C THR A 92 -1.71 -5.88 -14.83
N VAL A 93 -0.93 -4.98 -14.23
CA VAL A 93 -0.81 -4.87 -12.76
C VAL A 93 -2.16 -4.59 -12.12
N ARG A 94 -2.98 -3.72 -12.71
CA ARG A 94 -4.33 -3.43 -12.20
C ARG A 94 -5.24 -4.66 -12.23
N GLN A 95 -5.19 -5.47 -13.30
CA GLN A 95 -5.99 -6.70 -13.39
C GLN A 95 -5.53 -7.76 -12.39
N GLU A 96 -4.22 -7.96 -12.25
CA GLU A 96 -3.64 -8.88 -11.28
C GLU A 96 -3.96 -8.45 -9.84
N ALA A 97 -3.83 -7.16 -9.52
CA ALA A 97 -4.15 -6.63 -8.20
C ALA A 97 -5.65 -6.80 -7.87
N LYS A 98 -6.54 -6.59 -8.85
CA LYS A 98 -7.98 -6.86 -8.69
C LYS A 98 -8.24 -8.33 -8.39
N ALA A 99 -7.70 -9.24 -9.21
CA ALA A 99 -7.87 -10.68 -9.01
C ALA A 99 -7.35 -11.13 -7.64
N ARG A 100 -6.18 -10.63 -7.23
CA ARG A 100 -5.59 -10.95 -5.93
C ARG A 100 -6.44 -10.48 -4.77
N LEU A 101 -7.00 -9.27 -4.85
CA LEU A 101 -7.88 -8.75 -3.81
C LEU A 101 -9.24 -9.46 -3.79
N ASP A 102 -9.77 -9.84 -4.95
CA ASP A 102 -10.98 -10.68 -5.05
C ASP A 102 -10.78 -11.99 -4.28
N GLU A 103 -9.65 -12.69 -4.50
CA GLU A 103 -9.29 -13.92 -3.75
C GLU A 103 -9.19 -13.69 -2.24
N ILE A 104 -8.45 -12.65 -1.81
CA ILE A 104 -8.23 -12.36 -0.39
C ILE A 104 -9.56 -12.06 0.31
N ILE A 105 -10.47 -11.34 -0.36
CA ILE A 105 -11.77 -10.96 0.19
C ILE A 105 -12.71 -12.15 0.26
N GLU A 106 -12.69 -13.03 -0.75
CA GLU A 106 -13.43 -14.29 -0.71
C GLU A 106 -12.96 -15.17 0.45
N ILE A 107 -11.66 -15.33 0.66
CA ILE A 107 -11.11 -16.13 1.77
C ILE A 107 -11.41 -15.46 3.12
N GLY A 108 -11.24 -14.15 3.20
CA GLY A 108 -11.36 -13.40 4.45
C GLY A 108 -12.79 -13.24 4.95
N LEU A 109 -13.79 -13.26 4.06
CA LEU A 109 -15.20 -13.05 4.38
C LEU A 109 -16.05 -14.34 4.35
N GLN A 110 -15.42 -15.52 4.26
CA GLN A 110 -16.09 -16.81 4.48
C GLN A 110 -16.68 -16.92 5.88
#